data_AF-A0AAV6TL41-F1
#
_entry.id   AF-A0AAV6TL41-F1
#
_cell.length_a   1.000
_cell.length_b   1.000
_cell.length_c   1.000
_cell.angle_alpha   90.00
_cell.angle_beta   90.00
_cell.angle_gamma   90.00
#
_symmetry.space_group_name_H-M   'P 1'
#
loop_
_entity.id
_entity.type
_entity.pdbx_description
1 polymer ?
#
loop_
_entity_poly.entity_id
_entity_poly.type
_entity_poly.pdbx_seq_one_letter_code
_entity_poly.pdbx_strand_id
1 'polypeptide(L)'
;MPFYRDEEGQDRYARDRNGNEMYPKRKKDIFARDSIGEEYYARDKLGNECYPCLKNKSILIPNRLARYSNGNQRYPTDSRGNEYYLQDQGKPYLLYQEDGQTYLAKNRKCIPMIPWNFLQFMDDKPYVYIQDSAGNCVYVHETDMSQSLKMICSCLCQCVTLCPSLL
;
A
#
# COMPACT_ATOMS: atom_id res chain seq x y z
N MET A 1 -3.30 -10.41 28.16
CA MET A 1 -2.87 -10.64 26.76
C MET A 1 -3.59 -9.68 25.81
N PRO A 2 -3.04 -9.34 24.61
CA PRO A 2 -3.77 -8.63 23.54
C PRO A 2 -4.82 -9.49 22.86
N PHE A 3 -4.54 -10.79 22.83
CA PHE A 3 -5.30 -11.81 22.12
C PHE A 3 -6.00 -12.69 23.15
N TYR A 4 -7.06 -13.35 22.72
CA TYR A 4 -7.58 -14.53 23.41
C TYR A 4 -7.23 -15.76 22.59
N ARG A 5 -7.03 -16.89 23.26
CA ARG A 5 -6.75 -18.16 22.60
C ARG A 5 -8.05 -18.93 22.45
N ASP A 6 -8.32 -19.47 21.26
CA ASP A 6 -9.46 -20.34 21.04
C ASP A 6 -9.17 -21.80 21.43
N GLU A 7 -10.17 -22.67 21.25
CA GLU A 7 -10.08 -24.10 21.58
C GLU A 7 -9.01 -24.83 20.76
N GLU A 8 -8.68 -24.32 19.57
CA GLU A 8 -7.66 -24.86 18.66
C GLU A 8 -6.25 -24.36 19.01
N GLY A 9 -6.14 -23.48 20.01
CA GLY A 9 -4.86 -22.92 20.45
C GLY A 9 -4.40 -21.69 19.66
N GLN A 10 -5.21 -21.17 18.75
CA GLN A 10 -4.89 -20.00 17.93
C GLN A 10 -5.19 -18.70 18.70
N ASP A 11 -4.25 -17.76 18.64
CA ASP A 11 -4.48 -16.40 19.13
C ASP A 11 -5.45 -15.69 18.19
N ARG A 12 -6.45 -15.01 18.74
CA ARG A 12 -7.47 -14.29 17.98
C ARG A 12 -7.47 -12.80 18.31
N TYR A 13 -7.68 -11.99 17.28
CA TYR A 13 -7.95 -10.57 17.41
C TYR A 13 -9.33 -10.32 18.00
N ALA A 14 -9.46 -9.24 18.77
CA ALA A 14 -10.78 -8.72 19.14
C ALA A 14 -11.52 -8.23 17.88
N ARG A 15 -12.85 -8.30 17.88
CA ARG A 15 -13.69 -7.82 16.77
C ARG A 15 -14.48 -6.57 17.16
N ASP A 16 -14.69 -5.68 16.19
CA ASP A 16 -15.62 -4.56 16.32
C ASP A 16 -17.08 -5.02 16.12
N ARG A 17 -18.03 -4.09 16.28
CA ARG A 17 -19.47 -4.35 16.07
C ARG A 17 -19.85 -4.75 14.64
N ASN A 18 -18.96 -4.51 13.67
CA ASN A 18 -19.17 -4.83 12.27
C ASN A 18 -18.51 -6.16 11.89
N GLY A 19 -17.84 -6.84 12.83
CA GLY A 19 -17.11 -8.07 12.60
C GLY A 19 -15.68 -7.90 12.11
N ASN A 20 -15.13 -6.68 12.09
CA ASN A 20 -13.74 -6.45 11.70
C ASN A 20 -12.80 -6.79 12.87
N GLU A 21 -11.73 -7.52 12.59
CA GLU A 21 -10.66 -7.78 13.55
C GLU A 21 -9.83 -6.51 13.80
N MET A 22 -9.44 -6.28 15.05
CA MET A 22 -8.77 -5.06 15.49
C MET A 22 -7.39 -5.34 16.08
N TYR A 23 -6.41 -4.57 15.61
CA TYR A 23 -5.07 -4.56 16.18
C TYR A 23 -5.03 -3.94 17.59
N PRO A 24 -4.13 -4.44 18.47
CA PRO A 24 -3.91 -3.84 19.77
C PRO A 24 -3.22 -2.46 19.63
N LYS A 25 -3.75 -1.44 20.31
CA LYS A 25 -3.29 -0.03 20.15
C LYS A 25 -1.89 0.29 20.67
N ARG A 26 -1.36 -0.43 21.66
CA ARG A 26 -0.18 -0.01 22.44
C ARG A 26 0.75 -1.15 22.87
N LYS A 27 0.85 -2.22 22.09
CA LYS A 27 1.60 -3.42 22.49
C LYS A 27 2.75 -3.72 21.54
N LYS A 28 3.81 -4.32 22.08
CA LYS A 28 4.97 -4.79 21.31
C LYS A 28 4.56 -5.93 20.37
N ASP A 29 3.67 -6.80 20.84
CA ASP A 29 3.11 -7.90 20.04
C ASP A 29 1.85 -7.41 19.34
N ILE A 30 1.98 -7.18 18.04
CA ILE A 30 0.92 -6.65 17.18
C ILE A 30 0.18 -7.78 16.47
N PHE A 31 0.90 -8.83 16.08
CA PHE A 31 0.38 -9.92 15.30
C PHE A 31 -0.11 -11.07 16.18
N ALA A 32 -1.31 -11.56 15.88
CA ALA A 32 -1.79 -12.84 16.38
C ALA A 32 -1.07 -13.99 15.66
N ARG A 33 -1.03 -15.15 16.31
CA ARG A 33 -0.39 -16.37 15.83
C ARG A 33 -1.38 -17.50 15.69
N ASP A 34 -1.23 -18.30 14.65
CA ASP A 34 -2.01 -19.52 14.49
C ASP A 34 -1.54 -20.65 15.44
N SER A 35 -2.14 -21.83 15.33
CA SER A 35 -1.83 -22.98 16.19
C SER A 35 -0.41 -23.52 16.01
N ILE A 36 0.25 -23.23 14.88
CA ILE A 36 1.65 -23.59 14.63
C ILE A 36 2.63 -22.46 14.99
N GLY A 37 2.12 -21.30 15.44
CA GLY A 37 2.90 -20.17 15.90
C GLY A 37 3.22 -19.13 14.82
N GLU A 38 2.66 -19.27 13.60
CA GLU A 38 2.89 -18.35 12.50
C GLU A 38 2.03 -17.09 12.62
N GLU A 39 2.66 -15.94 12.39
CA GLU A 39 1.99 -14.64 12.49
C GLU A 39 1.04 -14.40 11.31
N TYR A 40 -0.11 -13.79 11.58
CA TYR A 40 -1.10 -13.46 10.55
C TYR A 40 -1.76 -12.10 10.76
N TYR A 41 -2.22 -11.49 9.67
CA TYR A 41 -2.87 -10.19 9.66
C TYR A 41 -4.33 -10.29 10.12
N ALA A 42 -4.82 -9.25 10.80
CA ALA A 42 -6.24 -9.08 11.11
C ALA A 42 -7.07 -8.99 9.82
N ARG A 43 -8.28 -9.52 9.84
CA ARG A 43 -9.22 -9.52 8.71
C ARG A 43 -10.40 -8.57 8.92
N ASP A 44 -10.85 -7.94 7.84
CA ASP A 44 -12.13 -7.23 7.84
C ASP A 44 -13.31 -8.23 7.79
N LYS A 45 -14.53 -7.70 7.90
CA LYS A 45 -15.76 -8.52 7.84
C LYS A 45 -15.95 -9.29 6.53
N LEU A 46 -15.26 -8.89 5.46
CA LEU A 46 -15.30 -9.54 4.14
C LEU A 46 -14.19 -10.60 3.99
N GLY A 47 -13.33 -10.75 5.00
CA GLY A 47 -12.19 -11.67 4.99
C GLY A 47 -10.91 -11.10 4.38
N ASN A 48 -10.85 -9.81 4.07
CA ASN A 48 -9.63 -9.19 3.55
C ASN A 48 -8.63 -8.93 4.69
N GLU A 49 -7.40 -9.36 4.50
CA GLU A 49 -6.30 -9.06 5.42
C GLU A 49 -5.94 -7.57 5.38
N CYS A 50 -5.77 -7.00 6.56
CA CYS A 50 -5.52 -5.59 6.78
C CYS A 50 -4.15 -5.40 7.43
N TYR A 51 -3.30 -4.55 6.87
CA TYR A 51 -2.05 -4.20 7.54
C TYR A 51 -2.32 -3.37 8.81
N PRO A 52 -1.58 -3.59 9.91
CA PRO A 52 -1.53 -2.63 11.00
C PRO A 52 -0.86 -1.36 10.50
N CYS A 53 -1.43 -0.20 10.79
CA CYS A 53 -0.83 1.09 10.46
C CYS A 53 -0.28 1.76 11.73
N LEU A 54 1.01 2.07 11.74
CA LEU A 54 1.68 2.81 12.80
C LEU A 54 2.46 3.98 12.20
N LYS A 55 2.23 5.20 12.72
CA LYS A 55 2.91 6.43 12.26
C LYS A 55 2.87 6.59 10.71
N ASN A 56 1.70 6.37 10.11
CA ASN A 56 1.45 6.47 8.66
C ASN A 56 2.13 5.40 7.79
N LYS A 57 2.68 4.32 8.35
CA LYS A 57 3.23 3.20 7.58
C LYS A 57 2.61 1.89 8.02
N SER A 58 2.46 0.96 7.08
CA SER A 58 2.09 -0.42 7.41
C SER A 58 3.24 -1.08 8.14
N ILE A 59 2.91 -1.91 9.12
CA ILE A 59 3.86 -2.86 9.70
C ILE A 59 3.65 -4.20 9.01
N LEU A 60 4.73 -4.80 8.52
CA LEU A 60 4.69 -6.04 7.76
C LEU A 60 5.16 -7.21 8.61
N ILE A 61 4.52 -8.36 8.40
CA ILE A 61 5.06 -9.67 8.77
C ILE A 61 6.13 -10.01 7.73
N PRO A 62 7.36 -10.38 8.13
CA PRO A 62 8.43 -10.75 7.20
C PRO A 62 7.96 -11.81 6.19
N ASN A 63 8.28 -11.60 4.91
CA ASN A 63 7.93 -12.51 3.81
C ASN A 63 6.43 -12.77 3.61
N ARG A 64 5.54 -11.95 4.17
CA ARG A 64 4.08 -12.12 4.03
C ARG A 64 3.39 -10.81 3.68
N LEU A 65 2.63 -10.84 2.59
CA LEU A 65 1.74 -9.76 2.18
C LEU A 65 0.31 -10.06 2.58
N ALA A 66 -0.44 -9.01 2.88
CA ALA A 66 -1.87 -9.11 3.08
C ALA A 66 -2.57 -9.51 1.77
N ARG A 67 -3.62 -10.30 1.90
CA ARG A 67 -4.45 -10.76 0.79
C ARG A 67 -5.90 -10.29 0.91
N TYR A 68 -6.54 -10.09 -0.23
CA TYR A 68 -7.99 -10.03 -0.30
C TYR A 68 -8.61 -11.41 -0.01
N SER A 69 -9.90 -11.44 0.29
CA SER A 69 -10.63 -12.69 0.53
C SER A 69 -10.64 -13.65 -0.67
N ASN A 70 -10.42 -13.13 -1.89
CA ASN A 70 -10.22 -13.93 -3.10
C ASN A 70 -8.78 -14.45 -3.27
N GLY A 71 -7.88 -14.25 -2.30
CA GLY A 71 -6.51 -14.77 -2.32
C GLY A 71 -5.48 -13.85 -2.99
N ASN A 72 -5.91 -12.84 -3.74
CA ASN A 72 -5.01 -11.88 -4.38
C ASN A 72 -4.23 -11.06 -3.35
N GLN A 73 -2.93 -10.89 -3.57
CA GLN A 73 -2.09 -10.06 -2.71
C GLN A 73 -2.37 -8.58 -2.93
N ARG A 74 -2.11 -7.76 -1.92
CA ARG A 74 -2.24 -6.29 -2.01
C ARG A 74 -1.08 -5.57 -1.37
N TYR A 75 -0.78 -4.38 -1.89
CA TYR A 75 0.26 -3.53 -1.34
C TYR A 75 -0.10 -2.99 0.05
N PRO A 76 0.91 -2.68 0.87
CA PRO A 76 0.70 -1.93 2.10
C PRO A 76 0.13 -0.54 1.82
N THR A 77 -0.57 0.02 2.81
CA THR A 77 -1.22 1.33 2.71
C THR A 77 -0.76 2.26 3.83
N ASP A 78 -0.62 3.55 3.55
CA ASP A 78 -0.48 4.55 4.59
C ASP A 78 -1.79 4.75 5.37
N SER A 79 -1.76 5.62 6.39
CA SER A 79 -2.94 5.94 7.20
C SER A 79 -4.06 6.66 6.43
N ARG A 80 -3.76 7.14 5.22
CA ARG A 80 -4.69 7.83 4.33
C ARG A 80 -5.28 6.89 3.28
N GLY A 81 -4.86 5.63 3.27
CA GLY A 81 -5.29 4.62 2.31
C GLY A 81 -4.59 4.69 0.95
N ASN A 82 -3.43 5.34 0.85
CA ASN A 82 -2.60 5.26 -0.35
C ASN A 82 -1.72 4.02 -0.26
N GLU A 83 -1.80 3.17 -1.27
CA GLU A 83 -0.88 2.05 -1.43
C GLU A 83 0.52 2.54 -1.80
N TYR A 84 1.53 1.73 -1.54
CA TYR A 84 2.90 2.03 -1.93
C TYR A 84 3.68 0.77 -2.25
N TYR A 85 4.67 0.91 -3.13
CA TYR A 85 5.51 -0.21 -3.50
C TYR A 85 6.45 -0.58 -2.36
N LEU A 86 6.59 -1.89 -2.12
CA LEU A 86 7.74 -2.41 -1.41
C LEU A 86 8.94 -2.41 -2.36
N GLN A 87 10.14 -2.31 -1.81
CA GLN A 87 11.36 -2.39 -2.60
C GLN A 87 12.18 -3.61 -2.17
N ASP A 88 12.76 -4.29 -3.16
CA ASP A 88 13.82 -5.25 -2.98
C ASP A 88 15.03 -4.82 -3.82
N GLN A 89 16.17 -4.59 -3.17
CA GLN A 89 17.40 -4.10 -3.81
C GLN A 89 17.19 -2.86 -4.71
N GLY A 90 16.34 -1.92 -4.27
CA GLY A 90 16.04 -0.70 -5.02
C GLY A 90 15.16 -0.92 -6.26
N LYS A 91 14.54 -2.10 -6.41
CA LYS A 91 13.52 -2.38 -7.42
C LYS A 91 12.16 -2.54 -6.74
N PRO A 92 11.07 -2.04 -7.34
CA PRO A 92 9.74 -2.26 -6.78
C PRO A 92 9.37 -3.74 -6.85
N TYR A 93 8.82 -4.26 -5.76
CA TYR A 93 8.21 -5.57 -5.71
C TYR A 93 6.86 -5.49 -6.42
N LEU A 94 6.66 -6.30 -7.46
CA LEU A 94 5.44 -6.29 -8.26
C LEU A 94 4.53 -7.44 -7.85
N LEU A 95 3.26 -7.10 -7.66
CA LEU A 95 2.19 -8.07 -7.43
C LEU A 95 1.54 -8.43 -8.75
N TYR A 96 1.11 -9.69 -8.85
CA TYR A 96 0.41 -10.22 -10.00
C TYR A 96 -0.95 -10.72 -9.57
N GLN A 97 -1.96 -10.45 -10.40
CA GLN A 97 -3.30 -10.99 -10.25
C GLN A 97 -3.34 -12.43 -10.81
N GLU A 98 -4.44 -13.15 -10.56
CA GLU A 98 -4.62 -14.52 -11.04
C GLU A 98 -4.52 -14.66 -12.57
N ASP A 99 -4.87 -13.61 -13.32
CA ASP A 99 -4.78 -13.57 -14.78
C ASP A 99 -3.36 -13.24 -15.30
N GLY A 100 -2.38 -13.08 -14.40
CA GLY A 100 -1.00 -12.72 -14.71
C GLY A 100 -0.78 -11.22 -14.94
N GLN A 101 -1.81 -10.38 -14.87
CA GLN A 101 -1.64 -8.93 -14.97
C GLN A 101 -0.96 -8.36 -13.73
N THR A 102 -0.14 -7.33 -13.92
CA THR A 102 0.49 -6.62 -12.80
C THR A 102 -0.55 -5.81 -12.05
N TYR A 103 -0.68 -6.06 -10.75
CA TYR A 103 -1.42 -5.19 -9.86
C TYR A 103 -0.57 -3.95 -9.55
N LEU A 104 -1.04 -2.78 -10.00
CA LEU A 104 -0.41 -1.49 -9.72
C LEU A 104 -0.92 -0.92 -8.41
N ALA A 105 -0.01 -0.31 -7.63
CA ALA A 105 -0.38 0.39 -6.41
C ALA A 105 -1.28 1.57 -6.74
N LYS A 106 -2.28 1.82 -5.90
CA LYS A 106 -3.26 2.90 -6.11
C LYS A 106 -3.26 3.87 -4.96
N ASN A 107 -3.50 5.15 -5.25
CA ASN A 107 -3.78 6.11 -4.20
C ASN A 107 -5.20 5.91 -3.64
N ARG A 108 -5.57 6.65 -2.59
CA ARG A 108 -6.90 6.58 -1.96
C ARG A 108 -8.09 6.88 -2.89
N LYS A 109 -7.85 7.45 -4.07
CA LYS A 109 -8.86 7.72 -5.11
C LYS A 109 -8.90 6.61 -6.16
N CYS A 110 -8.26 5.47 -5.91
CA CYS A 110 -8.12 4.34 -6.82
C CYS A 110 -7.37 4.65 -8.12
N ILE A 111 -6.58 5.73 -8.15
CA ILE A 111 -5.77 6.08 -9.33
C ILE A 111 -4.50 5.22 -9.32
N PRO A 112 -4.23 4.45 -10.39
CA PRO A 112 -3.01 3.66 -10.52
C PRO A 112 -1.76 4.53 -10.50
N MET A 113 -0.73 4.05 -9.82
CA MET A 113 0.59 4.66 -9.73
C MET A 113 1.58 3.69 -10.37
N ILE A 114 2.22 4.11 -11.46
CA ILE A 114 3.14 3.30 -12.25
C ILE A 114 4.55 3.47 -11.69
N PRO A 115 5.30 2.39 -11.39
CA PRO A 115 6.64 2.52 -10.85
C PRO A 115 7.64 2.96 -11.93
N TRP A 116 8.71 3.63 -11.52
CA TRP A 116 9.73 4.17 -12.42
C TRP A 116 10.41 3.16 -13.35
N ASN A 117 10.51 1.89 -12.97
CA ASN A 117 11.07 0.86 -13.85
C ASN A 117 10.09 0.37 -14.93
N PHE A 118 8.82 0.82 -14.91
CA PHE A 118 7.81 0.52 -15.93
C PHE A 118 7.77 1.57 -17.06
N LEU A 119 8.56 2.63 -16.97
CA LEU A 119 8.62 3.72 -17.96
C LEU A 119 8.85 3.24 -19.40
N GLN A 120 9.62 2.17 -19.59
CA GLN A 120 9.91 1.62 -20.93
C GLN A 120 8.68 1.06 -21.65
N PHE A 121 7.56 0.90 -20.95
CA PHE A 121 6.29 0.40 -21.50
C PHE A 121 5.22 1.49 -21.61
N MET A 122 5.58 2.74 -21.33
CA MET A 122 4.63 3.85 -21.38
C MET A 122 4.54 4.42 -22.80
N ASP A 123 3.31 4.73 -23.22
CA ASP A 123 3.01 5.44 -24.45
C ASP A 123 3.47 6.90 -24.38
N ASP A 124 3.48 7.61 -25.52
CA ASP A 124 3.84 9.05 -25.63
C ASP A 124 2.88 10.00 -24.86
N LYS A 125 2.06 9.47 -23.95
CA LYS A 125 1.08 10.23 -23.16
C LYS A 125 1.74 10.93 -21.98
N PRO A 126 1.17 12.05 -21.51
CA PRO A 126 1.72 12.79 -20.38
C PRO A 126 1.47 12.03 -19.07
N TYR A 127 2.56 11.67 -18.41
CA TYR A 127 2.57 11.17 -17.04
C TYR A 127 3.17 12.22 -16.10
N VAL A 128 2.61 12.30 -14.90
CA VAL A 128 3.08 13.21 -13.86
C VAL A 128 3.85 12.42 -12.82
N TYR A 129 5.06 12.90 -12.52
CA TYR A 129 5.90 12.38 -11.45
C TYR A 129 5.33 12.74 -10.07
N ILE A 130 5.23 11.75 -9.19
CA ILE A 130 4.91 11.92 -7.78
C ILE A 130 5.76 10.95 -6.92
N GLN A 131 5.69 11.12 -5.59
CA GLN A 131 6.23 10.14 -4.65
C GLN A 131 5.10 9.44 -3.91
N ASP A 132 5.20 8.12 -3.77
CA ASP A 132 4.30 7.37 -2.88
C ASP A 132 4.67 7.57 -1.40
N SER A 133 3.90 6.96 -0.49
CA SER A 133 4.09 7.15 0.95
C SER A 133 5.34 6.46 1.52
N ALA A 134 6.00 5.59 0.75
CA ALA A 134 7.32 5.06 1.06
C ALA A 134 8.45 5.94 0.51
N GLY A 135 8.14 6.96 -0.29
CA GLY A 135 9.12 7.81 -0.95
C GLY A 135 9.58 7.28 -2.31
N ASN A 136 8.89 6.28 -2.86
CA ASN A 136 9.22 5.74 -4.18
C ASN A 136 8.77 6.70 -5.28
N CYS A 137 9.57 6.81 -6.34
CA CYS A 137 9.22 7.55 -7.54
C CYS A 137 8.14 6.82 -8.34
N VAL A 138 6.94 7.39 -8.46
CA VAL A 138 5.86 6.79 -9.25
C VAL A 138 5.23 7.82 -10.20
N TYR A 139 4.52 7.31 -11.20
CA TYR A 139 3.95 8.09 -12.28
C TYR A 139 2.44 7.89 -12.31
N VAL A 140 1.71 8.97 -12.54
CA VAL A 140 0.25 8.95 -12.67
C VAL A 140 -0.13 9.56 -14.01
N HIS A 141 -1.08 8.94 -14.70
CA HIS A 141 -1.56 9.46 -15.97
C HIS A 141 -2.27 10.80 -15.75
N GLU A 142 -1.95 11.81 -16.58
CA GLU A 142 -2.41 13.18 -16.33
C GLU A 142 -3.94 13.31 -16.37
N THR A 143 -4.64 12.48 -17.16
CA THR A 143 -6.12 12.51 -17.22
C THR A 143 -6.78 12.09 -15.92
N ASP A 144 -6.11 11.28 -15.11
CA ASP A 144 -6.67 10.74 -13.87
C ASP A 144 -6.49 11.73 -12.71
N MET A 145 -5.71 12.79 -12.92
CA MET A 145 -5.54 13.86 -11.95
C MET A 145 -6.67 14.89 -12.03
N SER A 146 -7.22 15.23 -10.86
CA SER A 146 -8.13 16.37 -10.72
C SER A 146 -7.47 17.68 -11.18
N GLN A 147 -8.23 18.60 -11.78
CA GLN A 147 -7.74 19.91 -12.24
C GLN A 147 -6.89 20.66 -11.19
N SER A 148 -7.25 20.61 -9.92
CA SER A 148 -6.49 21.25 -8.84
C SER A 148 -5.07 20.69 -8.67
N LEU A 149 -4.88 19.39 -8.89
CA LEU A 149 -3.56 18.76 -8.86
C LEU A 149 -2.77 19.06 -10.13
N LYS A 150 -3.45 19.18 -11.28
CA LYS A 150 -2.82 19.61 -12.54
C LYS A 150 -2.19 21.00 -12.41
N MET A 151 -2.89 21.95 -11.78
CA MET A 151 -2.38 23.31 -11.59
C MET A 151 -1.15 23.39 -10.69
N ILE A 152 -1.09 22.57 -9.62
CA ILE A 152 0.08 22.54 -8.72
C ILE A 152 1.30 21.95 -9.46
N CYS A 153 1.10 20.88 -10.23
CA CYS A 153 2.17 20.27 -11.02
C CYS A 153 2.63 21.18 -12.17
N SER A 154 1.71 21.89 -12.86
CA SER A 154 2.07 22.84 -13.92
C SER A 154 2.86 24.03 -13.39
N CYS A 155 2.52 24.55 -12.19
CA CYS A 155 3.29 25.63 -11.55
C CYS A 155 4.71 25.19 -11.20
N LEU A 156 4.91 23.97 -10.69
CA LEU A 156 6.24 23.46 -10.36
C LEU A 156 7.11 23.24 -11.62
N CYS A 157 6.54 22.74 -12.72
CA CYS A 157 7.26 22.58 -13.99
C CYS A 157 7.63 23.93 -14.64
N GLN A 158 6.78 24.96 -14.51
CA GLN A 158 7.09 26.31 -15.02
C GLN A 158 8.16 27.01 -14.18
N CYS A 159 8.22 26.77 -12.87
CA CYS A 159 9.29 27.33 -12.03
C CYS A 159 10.67 26.76 -12.37
N VAL A 160 10.77 25.48 -12.73
CA VAL A 160 12.05 24.83 -13.08
C VAL A 160 12.56 25.29 -14.46
N THR A 161 11.67 25.61 -15.39
CA THR A 161 12.07 26.10 -16.73
C THR A 161 12.49 27.58 -16.76
N LEU A 162 12.12 28.36 -15.74
CA LEU A 162 12.46 29.79 -15.65
C LEU A 162 13.73 30.12 -14.86
N CYS A 163 14.40 29.14 -14.24
CA CYS A 163 15.66 29.37 -13.51
C CYS A 163 16.68 28.22 -13.73
N PRO A 164 17.37 28.17 -14.89
CA PRO A 164 18.47 27.22 -15.08
C PRO A 164 19.76 27.55 -14.29
N SER A 165 19.83 28.69 -13.60
CA SER A 165 21.10 29.28 -13.15
C SER A 165 21.36 29.25 -11.64
N LEU A 166 20.79 28.29 -10.90
CA LEU A 166 21.13 28.07 -9.48
C LEU A 166 21.40 26.57 -9.23
N LEU A 167 22.45 26.09 -9.87
CA LEU A 167 23.24 24.92 -9.47
C LEU A 167 24.72 25.30 -9.60
#